data_AF-A0A9D1L2A0-F1
#
_entry.id   AF-A0A9D1L2A0-F1
#
_cell.length_a   1.000
_cell.length_b   1.000
_cell.length_c   1.000
_cell.angle_alpha   90.00
_cell.angle_beta   90.00
_cell.angle_gamma   90.00
#
_symmetry.space_group_name_H-M   'P 1'
#
loop_
_entity.id
_entity.type
_entity.pdbx_description
1 polymer ?
#
loop_
_entity_poly.entity_id
_entity_poly.type
_entity_poly.pdbx_seq_one_letter_code
_entity_poly.pdbx_strand_id
1 'polypeptide(L)'
;MRKQLKKNEKVQIGLFTLAGLIIVLGILFLVNAMQEDPANGFFPAFCEMDNILAKYIIVILTMACGIMLFSNVAITVEDRKLRNGLTIGITAFSTVLTVPLVYVFVAIMPYAANPVPFEELNAVDALMRTDRIYEGFVAWFGDGGLMWAVLAVMLLLSLVFITFPLLTGIMAVKNEQTLGFKKKGFPFGVITLPVVERLRAEAAAEEAAAEEDEAPDILQMAAADEEAVG
;
A
#
# COMPACT_ATOMS: atom_id res chain seq x y z
N MET A 1 -25.62 13.41 -19.16
CA MET A 1 -26.29 12.64 -18.08
C MET A 1 -25.31 12.49 -16.91
N ARG A 2 -25.59 13.08 -15.74
CA ARG A 2 -24.78 12.83 -14.52
C ARG A 2 -25.24 11.51 -13.92
N LYS A 3 -24.45 10.45 -14.09
CA LYS A 3 -24.68 9.15 -13.44
C LYS A 3 -24.70 9.39 -11.93
N GLN A 4 -25.81 9.12 -11.25
CA GLN A 4 -25.86 9.26 -9.80
C GLN A 4 -24.97 8.17 -9.18
N LEU A 5 -23.90 8.60 -8.51
CA LEU A 5 -22.97 7.69 -7.84
C LEU A 5 -23.67 6.96 -6.69
N LYS A 6 -23.53 5.63 -6.62
CA LYS A 6 -24.02 4.81 -5.51
C LYS A 6 -23.33 5.25 -4.20
N LYS A 7 -23.98 5.04 -3.04
CA LYS A 7 -23.43 5.43 -1.72
C LYS A 7 -22.01 4.88 -1.49
N ASN A 8 -21.74 3.66 -1.97
CA ASN A 8 -20.43 3.01 -1.86
C ASN A 8 -19.36 3.68 -2.74
N GLU A 9 -19.70 4.13 -3.94
CA GLU A 9 -18.77 4.86 -4.83
C GLU A 9 -18.39 6.22 -4.26
N LYS A 10 -19.33 6.93 -3.61
CA LYS A 10 -19.02 8.21 -2.94
C LYS A 10 -18.05 8.04 -1.78
N VAL A 11 -18.23 6.99 -0.98
CA VAL A 11 -17.32 6.63 0.12
C VAL A 11 -15.95 6.29 -0.44
N GLN A 12 -15.89 5.49 -1.50
CA GLN A 12 -14.64 5.10 -2.17
C GLN A 12 -13.87 6.31 -2.73
N ILE A 13 -14.55 7.23 -3.41
CA ILE A 13 -13.94 8.47 -3.93
C ILE A 13 -13.45 9.36 -2.78
N GLY A 14 -14.22 9.47 -1.70
CA GLY A 14 -13.81 10.22 -0.50
C GLY A 14 -12.53 9.65 0.13
N LEU A 15 -12.47 8.32 0.26
CA LEU A 15 -11.30 7.61 0.77
C LEU A 15 -10.08 7.74 -0.15
N PHE A 16 -10.25 7.65 -1.48
CA PHE A 16 -9.16 7.91 -2.43
C PHE A 16 -8.64 9.33 -2.34
N THR A 17 -9.54 10.31 -2.24
CA THR A 17 -9.18 11.73 -2.12
C THR A 17 -8.40 11.96 -0.83
N LEU A 18 -8.88 11.42 0.29
CA LEU A 18 -8.20 11.49 1.58
C LEU A 18 -6.81 10.83 1.52
N ALA A 19 -6.71 9.65 0.92
CA ALA A 19 -5.43 8.96 0.78
C ALA A 19 -4.43 9.77 -0.07
N GLY A 20 -4.91 10.36 -1.17
CA GLY A 20 -4.11 11.28 -1.99
C GLY A 20 -3.63 12.50 -1.20
N LEU A 21 -4.49 13.12 -0.41
CA LEU A 21 -4.12 14.25 0.47
C LEU A 21 -3.07 13.86 1.50
N ILE A 22 -3.19 12.67 2.12
CA ILE A 22 -2.21 12.16 3.09
C ILE A 22 -0.86 11.91 2.40
N ILE A 23 -0.84 11.36 1.18
CA ILE A 23 0.39 11.16 0.41
C ILE A 23 1.05 12.51 0.09
N VAL A 24 0.29 13.49 -0.38
CA VAL A 24 0.79 14.86 -0.64
C VAL A 24 1.35 15.48 0.64
N LEU A 25 0.65 15.34 1.77
CA LEU A 25 1.11 15.81 3.06
C LEU A 25 2.42 15.12 3.47
N GLY A 26 2.56 13.81 3.25
CA GLY A 26 3.79 13.07 3.49
C GLY A 26 4.97 13.58 2.64
N ILE A 27 4.72 13.93 1.37
CA ILE A 27 5.74 14.55 0.51
C ILE A 27 6.13 15.94 1.04
N LEU A 28 5.18 16.74 1.52
CA LEU A 28 5.49 18.04 2.12
C LEU A 28 6.34 17.90 3.39
N PHE A 29 6.06 16.91 4.24
CA PHE A 29 6.93 16.60 5.38
C PHE A 29 8.32 16.13 4.93
N LEU A 30 8.42 15.35 3.85
CA LEU A 30 9.71 14.92 3.29
C LEU A 30 10.52 16.14 2.83
N VAL A 31 9.91 17.06 2.08
CA VAL A 31 10.57 18.29 1.61
C VAL A 31 11.03 19.14 2.80
N ASN A 32 10.20 19.31 3.83
CA ASN A 32 10.60 20.01 5.04
C ASN A 32 11.70 19.30 5.83
N ALA A 33 11.73 17.96 5.83
CA ALA A 33 12.78 17.20 6.50
C ALA A 33 14.14 17.35 5.79
N MET A 34 14.12 17.58 4.47
CA MET A 34 15.31 17.84 3.66
C MET A 34 15.82 19.28 3.75
N GLN A 35 15.02 20.22 4.26
CA GLN A 35 15.42 21.61 4.41
C GLN A 35 16.26 21.80 5.68
N GLU A 36 17.42 22.44 5.52
CA GLU A 36 18.32 22.76 6.64
C GLU A 36 17.91 24.02 7.40
N ASP A 37 17.17 24.93 6.76
CA ASP A 37 16.72 26.19 7.37
C ASP A 37 15.22 26.13 7.73
N PRO A 38 14.87 26.21 9.04
CA PRO A 38 13.49 26.23 9.52
C PRO A 38 12.62 27.34 8.94
N ALA A 39 13.23 28.47 8.52
CA ALA A 39 12.50 29.61 7.95
C ALA A 39 11.91 29.32 6.57
N ASN A 40 12.43 28.30 5.86
CA ASN A 40 11.98 27.90 4.52
C ASN A 40 10.98 26.74 4.55
N GLY A 41 10.62 26.24 5.75
CA GLY A 41 9.75 25.11 5.96
C GLY A 41 8.26 25.45 5.92
N PHE A 42 7.45 24.56 5.31
CA PHE A 42 5.99 24.66 5.34
C PHE A 42 5.40 24.43 6.74
N PHE A 43 6.13 23.73 7.62
CA PHE A 43 5.68 23.36 8.97
C PHE A 43 6.75 23.72 10.03
N PRO A 44 6.69 24.92 10.64
CA PRO A 44 7.72 25.41 11.56
C PRO A 44 7.97 24.47 12.76
N ALA A 45 6.90 23.98 13.40
CA ALA A 45 6.99 23.04 14.53
C ALA A 45 7.64 21.68 14.15
N PHE A 46 7.59 21.30 12.87
CA PHE A 46 8.28 20.11 12.38
C PHE A 46 9.77 20.40 12.16
N CYS A 47 10.12 21.59 11.65
CA CYS A 47 11.50 22.01 11.45
C CYS A 47 12.27 22.19 12.76
N GLU A 48 11.61 22.64 13.82
CA GLU A 48 12.15 22.83 15.18
C GLU A 48 12.56 21.52 15.89
N MET A 49 12.19 20.34 15.37
CA MET A 49 12.66 19.08 15.96
C MET A 49 14.15 18.86 15.67
N ASP A 50 14.97 18.79 16.72
CA ASP A 50 16.43 18.61 16.58
C ASP A 50 16.80 17.22 16.03
N ASN A 51 15.98 16.19 16.30
CA ASN A 51 16.27 14.83 15.86
C ASN A 51 15.77 14.57 14.43
N ILE A 52 16.70 14.45 13.48
CA ILE A 52 16.40 14.16 12.08
C ILE A 52 15.72 12.81 11.86
N LEU A 53 16.01 11.82 12.71
CA LEU A 53 15.43 10.48 12.62
C LEU A 53 13.93 10.50 12.99
N ALA A 54 13.56 11.34 13.95
CA ALA A 54 12.16 11.56 14.31
C ALA A 54 11.36 12.22 13.16
N LYS A 55 11.97 13.18 12.45
CA LYS A 55 11.38 13.80 11.24
C LYS A 55 11.09 12.73 10.18
N TYR A 56 12.06 11.87 9.87
CA TYR A 56 11.89 10.79 8.89
C TYR A 56 10.87 9.74 9.34
N ILE A 57 10.76 9.42 10.64
CA ILE A 57 9.71 8.52 11.13
C ILE A 57 8.33 9.08 10.87
N ILE A 58 8.09 10.38 11.12
CA ILE A 58 6.79 11.01 10.85
C ILE A 58 6.47 10.97 9.35
N VAL A 59 7.45 11.22 8.49
CA VAL A 59 7.30 11.10 7.03
C VAL A 59 6.90 9.68 6.66
N ILE A 60 7.64 8.67 7.13
CA ILE A 60 7.38 7.26 6.85
C ILE A 60 5.98 6.86 7.31
N LEU A 61 5.59 7.22 8.54
CA LEU A 61 4.27 6.89 9.08
C LEU A 61 3.13 7.54 8.29
N THR A 62 3.29 8.81 7.93
CA THR A 62 2.28 9.56 7.15
C THR A 62 2.12 8.95 5.77
N MET A 63 3.24 8.69 5.07
CA MET A 63 3.21 8.11 3.73
C MET A 63 2.72 6.65 3.74
N ALA A 64 3.15 5.84 4.70
CA ALA A 64 2.70 4.46 4.84
C ALA A 64 1.18 4.39 5.09
N CYS A 65 0.64 5.28 5.93
CA CYS A 65 -0.79 5.41 6.14
C CYS A 65 -1.53 5.75 4.84
N GLY A 66 -1.04 6.74 4.08
CA GLY A 66 -1.61 7.12 2.79
C GLY A 66 -1.61 5.98 1.77
N ILE A 67 -0.48 5.27 1.63
CA ILE A 67 -0.34 4.14 0.69
C ILE A 67 -1.24 2.97 1.10
N MET A 68 -1.30 2.62 2.38
CA MET A 68 -2.18 1.54 2.87
C MET A 68 -3.65 1.88 2.64
N LEU A 69 -4.06 3.11 2.96
CA LEU A 69 -5.43 3.56 2.77
C LEU A 69 -5.82 3.46 1.29
N PHE A 70 -4.99 3.99 0.41
CA PHE A 70 -5.25 3.94 -1.03
C PHE A 70 -5.22 2.50 -1.56
N SER A 71 -4.28 1.66 -1.12
CA SER A 71 -4.20 0.25 -1.54
C SER A 71 -5.46 -0.52 -1.16
N ASN A 72 -5.97 -0.32 0.06
CA ASN A 72 -7.22 -0.93 0.53
C ASN A 72 -8.44 -0.47 -0.27
N VAL A 73 -8.43 0.77 -0.75
CA VAL A 73 -9.54 1.32 -1.55
C VAL A 73 -9.44 0.84 -3.00
N ALA A 74 -8.22 0.73 -3.56
CA ALA A 74 -7.96 0.21 -4.89
C ALA A 74 -8.50 -1.21 -5.09
N ILE A 75 -8.31 -2.10 -4.11
CA ILE A 75 -8.80 -3.49 -4.21
C ILE A 75 -10.33 -3.64 -4.16
N THR A 76 -11.06 -2.59 -3.80
CA THR A 76 -12.54 -2.59 -3.77
C THR A 76 -13.18 -2.10 -5.07
N VAL A 77 -12.37 -1.65 -6.04
CA VAL A 77 -12.85 -1.23 -7.36
C VAL A 77 -13.34 -2.44 -8.16
N GLU A 78 -14.58 -2.35 -8.66
CA GLU A 78 -15.22 -3.39 -9.48
C GLU A 78 -14.61 -3.47 -10.88
N ASP A 79 -14.30 -2.33 -11.50
CA ASP A 79 -13.66 -2.28 -12.81
C ASP A 79 -12.25 -2.87 -12.75
N ARG A 80 -12.06 -4.02 -13.41
CA ARG A 80 -10.80 -4.77 -13.45
C ARG A 80 -9.64 -3.94 -14.02
N LYS A 81 -9.88 -3.13 -15.06
CA LYS A 81 -8.83 -2.31 -15.68
C LYS A 81 -8.41 -1.19 -14.74
N LEU A 82 -9.37 -0.50 -14.14
CA LEU A 82 -9.10 0.58 -13.20
C LEU A 82 -8.43 0.06 -11.92
N ARG A 83 -8.91 -1.05 -11.36
CA ARG A 83 -8.29 -1.73 -10.21
C ARG A 83 -6.83 -2.08 -10.50
N ASN A 84 -6.57 -2.77 -11.61
CA ASN A 84 -5.21 -3.18 -11.95
C ASN A 84 -4.30 -1.97 -12.20
N GLY A 85 -4.79 -0.93 -12.86
CA GLY A 85 -4.04 0.31 -13.07
C GLY A 85 -3.69 1.02 -11.77
N LEU A 86 -4.64 1.14 -10.84
CA LEU A 86 -4.42 1.73 -9.52
C LEU A 86 -3.44 0.92 -8.67
N THR A 87 -3.59 -0.42 -8.67
CA THR A 87 -2.65 -1.31 -7.97
C THR A 87 -1.23 -1.18 -8.53
N ILE A 88 -1.06 -1.22 -9.86
CA ILE A 88 0.26 -1.06 -10.50
C ILE A 88 0.85 0.32 -10.14
N GLY A 89 0.05 1.38 -10.26
CA GLY A 89 0.49 2.74 -9.97
C GLY A 89 0.97 2.88 -8.53
N ILE A 90 0.24 2.31 -7.57
CA ILE A 90 0.63 2.36 -6.17
C ILE A 90 1.84 1.50 -5.85
N THR A 91 1.91 0.30 -6.43
CA THR A 91 3.05 -0.59 -6.23
C THR A 91 4.31 0.09 -6.77
N ALA A 92 4.26 0.66 -7.98
CA ALA A 92 5.38 1.41 -8.55
C ALA A 92 5.77 2.61 -7.68
N PHE A 93 4.81 3.41 -7.26
CA PHE A 93 5.05 4.57 -6.38
C PHE A 93 5.70 4.16 -5.05
N SER A 94 5.15 3.14 -4.38
CA SER A 94 5.71 2.60 -3.14
C SER A 94 7.13 2.06 -3.36
N THR A 95 7.37 1.34 -4.46
CA THR A 95 8.71 0.82 -4.77
C THR A 95 9.72 1.95 -4.93
N VAL A 96 9.39 2.99 -5.70
CA VAL A 96 10.28 4.15 -5.90
C VAL A 96 10.63 4.84 -4.57
N LEU A 97 9.69 4.92 -3.62
CA LEU A 97 9.95 5.50 -2.30
C LEU A 97 10.76 4.59 -1.37
N THR A 98 10.57 3.28 -1.48
CA THR A 98 11.28 2.31 -0.63
C THR A 98 12.70 2.00 -1.09
N VAL A 99 13.02 2.17 -2.38
CA VAL A 99 14.37 1.91 -2.92
C VAL A 99 15.46 2.78 -2.25
N PRO A 100 15.30 4.11 -2.14
CA PRO A 100 16.23 4.96 -1.40
C PRO A 100 16.41 4.53 0.06
N LEU A 101 15.32 4.09 0.72
CA LEU A 101 15.35 3.65 2.11
C LEU A 101 16.21 2.38 2.27
N VAL A 102 16.04 1.40 1.36
CA VAL A 102 16.88 0.19 1.34
C VAL A 102 18.34 0.57 1.11
N TYR A 103 18.61 1.48 0.16
CA TYR A 103 19.97 1.97 -0.09
C TYR A 103 20.60 2.58 1.16
N VAL A 104 19.89 3.46 1.87
CA VAL A 104 20.38 4.10 3.10
C VAL A 104 20.79 3.05 4.13
N PHE A 105 19.98 2.01 4.36
CA PHE A 105 20.33 0.96 5.32
C PHE A 105 21.48 0.06 4.86
N VAL A 106 21.69 -0.09 3.55
CA VAL A 106 22.87 -0.78 3.02
C VAL A 106 24.12 0.09 3.17
N ALA A 107 24.03 1.39 2.91
CA ALA A 107 25.15 2.33 2.95
C ALA A 107 25.57 2.73 4.38
N ILE A 108 24.63 2.78 5.32
CA ILE A 108 24.92 3.13 6.72
C ILE A 108 25.71 2.04 7.43
N MET A 109 25.61 0.78 7.00
CA MET A 109 26.34 -0.34 7.61
C MET A 109 27.87 -0.23 7.45
N PRO A 110 28.45 -0.05 6.25
CA PRO A 110 29.88 0.21 6.10
C PRO A 110 30.28 1.56 6.70
N TYR A 111 29.41 2.58 6.64
CA TYR A 111 29.67 3.88 7.26
C TYR A 111 29.78 3.77 8.79
N ALA A 112 28.92 2.99 9.44
CA ALA A 112 28.97 2.75 10.89
C ALA A 112 30.23 1.98 11.32
N ALA A 113 30.87 1.23 10.42
CA ALA A 113 32.14 0.55 10.71
C ALA A 113 33.34 1.49 10.62
N ASN A 114 33.29 2.47 9.71
CA ASN A 114 34.35 3.47 9.53
C ASN A 114 33.74 4.82 9.11
N PRO A 115 33.28 5.63 10.09
CA PRO A 115 32.67 6.92 9.80
C PRO A 115 33.68 7.87 9.17
N VAL A 116 33.32 8.46 8.03
CA VAL A 116 34.15 9.44 7.32
C VAL A 116 33.48 10.81 7.31
N PRO A 117 34.24 11.92 7.23
CA PRO A 117 33.67 13.25 7.10
C PRO A 117 32.77 13.38 5.86
N PHE A 118 31.85 14.34 5.89
CA PHE A 118 30.89 14.57 4.80
C PHE A 118 31.58 14.82 3.45
N GLU A 119 32.73 15.49 3.46
CA GLU A 119 33.52 15.81 2.26
C GLU A 119 34.11 14.58 1.56
N GLU A 120 34.21 13.46 2.27
CA GLU A 120 34.76 12.19 1.77
C GLU A 120 33.67 11.20 1.36
N LEU A 121 32.39 11.55 1.57
CA LEU A 121 31.27 10.73 1.12
C LEU A 121 31.19 10.69 -0.41
N ASN A 122 30.83 9.53 -0.96
CA ASN A 122 30.48 9.47 -2.37
C ASN A 122 29.19 10.28 -2.64
N ALA A 123 28.95 10.63 -3.91
CA ALA A 123 27.85 11.51 -4.29
C ALA A 123 26.46 11.01 -3.85
N VAL A 124 26.26 9.68 -3.77
CA VAL A 124 24.96 9.11 -3.40
C VAL A 124 24.78 9.13 -1.88
N ASP A 125 25.81 8.83 -1.10
CA ASP A 125 25.77 8.90 0.37
C ASP A 125 25.66 10.34 0.86
N ALA A 126 26.32 11.27 0.19
CA ALA A 126 26.18 12.70 0.43
C ALA A 126 24.75 13.20 0.10
N LEU A 127 24.17 12.75 -1.02
CA LEU A 127 22.79 13.07 -1.40
C LEU A 127 21.79 12.53 -0.36
N MET A 128 22.03 11.32 0.15
CA MET A 128 21.17 10.67 1.14
C MET A 128 21.43 11.14 2.58
N ARG A 129 22.44 11.99 2.80
CA ARG A 129 22.86 12.46 4.12
C ARG A 129 23.09 11.32 5.13
N THR A 130 23.81 10.29 4.68
CA THR A 130 24.15 9.13 5.50
C THR A 130 24.84 9.54 6.82
N ASP A 131 25.61 10.63 6.80
CA ASP A 131 26.22 11.30 7.98
C ASP A 131 25.17 11.60 9.07
N ARG A 132 24.15 12.37 8.71
CA ARG A 132 23.11 12.84 9.64
C ARG A 132 22.22 11.70 10.13
N ILE A 133 21.95 10.73 9.25
CA ILE A 133 21.14 9.57 9.60
C ILE A 133 21.89 8.72 10.65
N TYR A 134 23.19 8.49 10.45
CA TYR A 134 24.03 7.79 11.42
C TYR A 134 24.10 8.52 12.77
N GLU A 135 24.31 9.84 12.77
CA GLU A 135 24.27 10.65 14.00
C GLU A 135 22.93 10.50 14.74
N GLY A 136 21.81 10.49 14.02
CA GLY A 136 20.49 10.24 14.59
C GLY A 136 20.35 8.86 15.23
N PHE A 137 20.95 7.83 14.63
CA PHE A 137 20.97 6.48 15.21
C PHE A 137 21.84 6.42 16.47
N VAL A 138 23.03 7.01 16.45
CA VAL A 138 23.93 7.08 17.62
C VAL A 138 23.27 7.85 18.76
N ALA A 139 22.58 8.96 18.47
CA ALA A 139 21.88 9.76 19.47
C ALA A 139 20.77 8.99 20.20
N TRP A 140 20.13 8.01 19.56
CA TRP A 140 19.04 7.23 20.15
C TRP A 140 19.47 5.90 20.75
N PHE A 141 20.39 5.20 20.10
CA PHE A 141 20.77 3.82 20.46
C PHE A 141 22.18 3.71 21.05
N GLY A 142 22.95 4.81 21.05
CA GLY A 142 24.35 4.84 21.44
C GLY A 142 25.28 4.24 20.38
N ASP A 143 26.58 4.21 20.68
CA ASP A 143 27.61 3.61 19.84
C ASP A 143 28.06 2.25 20.43
N GLY A 144 27.37 1.18 20.05
CA GLY A 144 27.64 -0.15 20.58
C GLY A 144 26.84 -1.26 19.91
N GLY A 145 26.89 -2.48 20.46
CA GLY A 145 26.26 -3.65 19.85
C GLY A 145 24.74 -3.52 19.60
N LEU A 146 24.03 -2.72 20.41
CA LEU A 146 22.61 -2.44 20.22
C LEU A 146 22.34 -1.69 18.90
N MET A 147 23.18 -0.71 18.56
CA MET A 147 23.07 0.03 17.29
C MET A 147 23.18 -0.91 16.10
N TRP A 148 24.17 -1.81 16.11
CA TRP A 148 24.35 -2.81 15.05
C TRP A 148 23.17 -3.76 14.91
N ALA A 149 22.60 -4.22 16.04
CA ALA A 149 21.40 -5.04 16.03
C ALA A 149 20.21 -4.29 15.43
N VAL A 150 20.03 -3.01 15.78
CA VAL A 150 18.95 -2.17 15.24
C VAL A 150 19.14 -1.93 13.75
N LEU A 151 20.35 -1.60 13.28
CA LEU A 151 20.63 -1.41 11.86
C LEU A 151 20.36 -2.68 11.05
N ALA A 152 20.76 -3.84 11.55
CA ALA A 152 20.47 -5.12 10.92
C ALA A 152 18.96 -5.40 10.84
N VAL A 153 18.21 -5.14 11.92
CA VAL A 153 16.75 -5.28 11.93
C VAL A 153 16.10 -4.30 10.94
N MET A 154 16.53 -3.05 10.91
CA MET A 154 15.99 -2.03 10.01
C MET A 154 16.28 -2.37 8.54
N LEU A 155 17.46 -2.90 8.23
CA LEU A 155 17.78 -3.40 6.90
C LEU A 155 16.84 -4.54 6.50
N LEU A 156 16.63 -5.54 7.37
CA LEU A 156 15.69 -6.63 7.11
C LEU A 156 14.25 -6.12 6.92
N LEU A 157 13.81 -5.19 7.76
CA LEU A 157 12.49 -4.56 7.62
C LEU A 157 12.38 -3.83 6.28
N SER A 158 13.38 -3.07 5.86
CA SER A 158 13.38 -2.36 4.58
C SER A 158 13.21 -3.31 3.38
N LEU A 159 13.86 -4.48 3.43
CA LEU A 159 13.71 -5.54 2.42
C LEU A 159 12.29 -6.13 2.43
N VAL A 160 11.68 -6.30 3.60
CA VAL A 160 10.26 -6.69 3.71
C VAL A 160 9.35 -5.60 3.14
N PHE A 161 9.63 -4.33 3.42
CA PHE A 161 8.84 -3.18 2.95
C PHE A 161 8.87 -3.00 1.43
N ILE A 162 9.93 -3.40 0.74
CA ILE A 162 9.95 -3.39 -0.73
C ILE A 162 9.32 -4.66 -1.32
N THR A 163 9.63 -5.84 -0.76
CA THR A 163 9.17 -7.12 -1.29
C THR A 163 7.68 -7.36 -1.09
N PHE A 164 7.12 -6.99 0.07
CA PHE A 164 5.72 -7.27 0.38
C PHE A 164 4.73 -6.50 -0.50
N PRO A 165 4.85 -5.17 -0.71
CA PRO A 165 4.00 -4.45 -1.65
C PRO A 165 4.17 -4.89 -3.10
N LEU A 166 5.40 -5.29 -3.50
CA LEU A 166 5.65 -5.85 -4.83
C LEU A 166 4.92 -7.17 -5.04
N LEU A 167 5.07 -8.11 -4.11
CA LEU A 167 4.43 -9.42 -4.19
C LEU A 167 2.90 -9.30 -4.17
N THR A 168 2.35 -8.50 -3.26
CA THR A 168 0.90 -8.27 -3.16
C THR A 168 0.36 -7.57 -4.41
N GLY A 169 1.08 -6.59 -4.95
CA GLY A 169 0.72 -5.93 -6.21
C GLY A 169 0.70 -6.89 -7.40
N ILE A 170 1.72 -7.74 -7.53
CA ILE A 170 1.79 -8.76 -8.58
C ILE A 170 0.65 -9.78 -8.45
N MET A 171 0.40 -10.28 -7.25
CA MET A 171 -0.68 -11.24 -6.98
C MET A 171 -2.06 -10.65 -7.29
N ALA A 172 -2.29 -9.39 -6.94
CA ALA A 172 -3.57 -8.72 -7.19
C ALA A 172 -3.83 -8.54 -8.68
N VAL A 173 -2.80 -8.22 -9.47
CA VAL A 173 -2.92 -7.98 -10.91
C VAL A 173 -2.98 -9.29 -11.71
N LYS A 174 -2.11 -10.26 -11.41
CA LYS A 174 -2.01 -11.52 -12.17
C LYS A 174 -3.04 -12.56 -11.76
N ASN A 175 -3.23 -12.75 -10.46
CA ASN A 175 -3.97 -13.88 -9.91
C ASN A 175 -5.29 -13.47 -9.27
N GLU A 176 -5.59 -12.16 -9.22
CA GLU A 176 -6.75 -11.63 -8.49
C GLU A 176 -6.76 -12.04 -7.02
N GLN A 177 -5.55 -12.13 -6.44
CA GLN A 177 -5.30 -12.57 -5.08
C GLN A 177 -4.59 -11.49 -4.27
N THR A 178 -4.77 -11.53 -2.95
CA THR A 178 -4.01 -10.71 -2.02
C THR A 178 -3.59 -11.54 -0.81
N LEU A 179 -2.74 -10.99 0.05
CA LEU A 179 -2.46 -11.56 1.36
C LEU A 179 -3.47 -11.02 2.36
N GLY A 180 -4.08 -11.91 3.15
CA GLY A 180 -5.09 -11.54 4.12
C GLY A 180 -5.41 -12.66 5.09
N PHE A 181 -6.41 -12.41 5.94
CA PHE A 181 -6.79 -13.38 6.95
C PHE A 181 -7.71 -14.47 6.38
N LYS A 182 -7.32 -15.73 6.54
CA LYS A 182 -8.12 -16.88 6.10
C LYS A 182 -9.18 -17.24 7.15
N LYS A 183 -10.39 -17.58 6.69
CA LYS A 183 -11.48 -18.06 7.57
C LYS A 183 -11.23 -19.47 8.15
N LYS A 184 -10.35 -20.27 7.54
CA LYS A 184 -9.97 -21.63 8.00
C LYS A 184 -8.47 -21.88 7.81
N GLY A 185 -7.80 -22.46 8.81
CA GLY A 185 -6.36 -22.77 8.79
C GLY A 185 -5.47 -21.70 9.44
N PHE A 186 -4.18 -21.68 9.11
CA PHE A 186 -3.25 -20.66 9.60
C PHE A 186 -3.77 -19.26 9.25
N PRO A 187 -3.80 -18.31 10.20
CA PRO A 187 -4.66 -17.13 10.10
C PRO A 187 -4.28 -16.19 8.96
N PHE A 188 -3.04 -16.20 8.47
CA PHE A 188 -2.57 -15.33 7.39
C PHE A 188 -2.17 -16.12 6.14
N GLY A 189 -2.61 -15.70 4.96
CA GLY A 189 -2.17 -16.30 3.71
C GLY A 189 -2.82 -15.71 2.46
N VAL A 190 -2.61 -16.39 1.32
CA VAL A 190 -3.17 -16.00 0.02
C VAL A 190 -4.69 -16.19 0.01
N ILE A 191 -5.44 -15.14 -0.31
CA ILE A 191 -6.90 -15.12 -0.49
C ILE A 191 -7.26 -14.52 -1.85
N THR A 192 -8.42 -14.85 -2.38
CA THR A 192 -8.99 -14.14 -3.54
C THR A 192 -9.37 -12.72 -3.12
N LEU A 193 -9.26 -11.75 -4.03
CA LEU A 193 -9.71 -10.39 -3.75
C LEU A 193 -11.20 -10.39 -3.36
N PRO A 194 -11.61 -9.78 -2.24
CA PRO A 194 -13.00 -9.80 -1.78
C PRO A 194 -14.00 -9.28 -2.83
N VAL A 195 -13.60 -8.29 -3.63
CA VAL A 195 -14.43 -7.77 -4.72
C VAL A 195 -14.67 -8.82 -5.82
N VAL A 196 -13.68 -9.69 -6.08
CA VAL A 196 -13.78 -10.75 -7.09
C VAL A 196 -14.66 -11.89 -6.57
N GLU A 197 -14.54 -12.25 -5.30
CA GLU A 197 -15.47 -13.21 -4.67
C GLU A 197 -16.91 -12.72 -4.74
N ARG A 198 -17.13 -11.42 -4.46
CA ARG A 198 -18.47 -10.82 -4.55
C ARG A 198 -19.02 -10.83 -5.98
N LEU A 199 -18.24 -10.40 -6.96
CA LEU A 199 -18.66 -10.38 -8.38
C LEU A 199 -18.97 -11.80 -8.91
N ARG A 200 -18.20 -12.82 -8.49
CA ARG A 200 -18.47 -14.21 -8.88
C ARG A 200 -19.75 -14.74 -8.22
N ALA A 201 -20.02 -14.37 -6.97
CA ALA A 201 -21.25 -14.75 -6.29
C ALA A 201 -22.48 -14.06 -6.90
N GLU A 202 -22.36 -12.79 -7.29
CA GLU A 202 -23.41 -12.04 -7.99
C GLU A 202 -23.70 -12.67 -9.37
N ALA A 203 -22.68 -13.01 -10.15
CA ALA A 203 -22.84 -13.68 -11.45
C ALA A 203 -23.50 -15.06 -11.32
N ALA A 204 -23.09 -15.87 -10.33
CA ALA A 204 -23.70 -17.18 -10.08
C ALA A 204 -25.17 -17.07 -9.62
N ALA A 205 -25.53 -16.02 -8.89
CA ALA A 205 -26.91 -15.75 -8.49
C ALA A 205 -27.77 -15.28 -9.68
N GLU A 206 -27.21 -14.47 -10.59
CA GLU A 206 -27.88 -14.07 -11.83
C GLU A 206 -28.08 -15.26 -12.78
N GLU A 207 -27.09 -16.14 -12.92
CA GLU A 207 -27.22 -17.39 -13.70
C GLU A 207 -28.30 -18.31 -13.11
N ALA A 208 -28.30 -18.53 -11.79
CA ALA A 208 -29.32 -19.34 -11.13
C ALA A 208 -30.73 -18.74 -11.28
N ALA A 209 -30.86 -17.41 -11.19
CA ALA A 209 -32.15 -16.73 -11.40
C ALA A 209 -32.61 -16.81 -12.86
N ALA A 210 -31.70 -16.76 -13.83
CA ALA A 210 -32.01 -16.93 -15.25
C ALA A 210 -32.43 -18.36 -15.60
N GLU A 211 -31.82 -19.38 -14.97
CA GLU A 211 -32.23 -20.79 -15.12
C GLU A 211 -33.61 -21.06 -14.49
N GLU A 212 -33.99 -20.36 -13.42
CA GLU A 212 -35.34 -20.43 -12.83
C GLU A 212 -36.41 -19.75 -13.71
N ASP A 213 -36.08 -18.66 -14.41
CA ASP A 213 -36.98 -17.98 -15.36
C ASP A 213 -37.07 -18.68 -16.73
N GLU A 214 -36.02 -19.41 -17.15
CA GLU A 214 -36.00 -20.26 -18.36
C GLU A 214 -36.66 -21.65 -18.15
N ALA A 215 -37.32 -21.87 -17.03
CA ALA A 215 -38.20 -23.03 -16.84
C ALA A 215 -39.70 -22.72 -17.11
N PRO A 216 -40.15 -22.33 -18.33
CA PRO A 216 -41.56 -22.33 -18.64
C PRO A 216 -42.03 -23.73 -19.12
N ASP A 217 -43.05 -24.24 -18.43
CA ASP A 217 -44.20 -24.93 -19.02
C ASP A 217 -44.13 -26.38 -19.54
N ILE A 218 -43.19 -27.23 -19.11
CA ILE A 218 -43.35 -28.68 -19.36
C ILE A 218 -44.55 -29.27 -18.56
N LEU A 219 -44.96 -28.62 -17.46
CA LEU A 219 -46.11 -29.05 -16.66
C LEU A 219 -47.46 -28.48 -17.11
N GLN A 220 -47.51 -27.39 -17.90
CA GLN A 220 -48.79 -26.90 -18.46
C GLN A 220 -49.14 -27.58 -19.80
N MET A 221 -48.17 -28.05 -20.60
CA MET A 221 -48.48 -28.85 -21.79
C MET A 221 -48.99 -30.26 -21.47
N ALA A 222 -48.58 -30.85 -20.34
CA ALA A 222 -49.05 -32.18 -19.94
C ALA A 222 -50.51 -32.18 -19.42
N ALA A 223 -51.00 -31.06 -18.88
CA ALA A 223 -52.36 -30.94 -18.38
C ALA A 223 -53.39 -30.65 -19.48
N ALA A 224 -52.96 -30.19 -20.66
CA ALA A 224 -53.86 -29.89 -21.79
C ALA A 224 -54.22 -31.13 -22.63
N ASP A 225 -53.48 -32.24 -22.50
CA ASP A 225 -53.74 -33.48 -23.25
C ASP A 225 -54.70 -34.45 -22.52
N GLU A 226 -54.90 -34.30 -21.20
CA GLU A 226 -55.85 -35.12 -20.43
C GLU A 226 -57.31 -34.63 -20.51
N GLU A 227 -57.57 -33.36 -20.86
CA GLU A 227 -58.94 -32.84 -21.04
C GLU A 227 -59.51 -33.05 -22.47
N ALA A 228 -58.69 -33.50 -23.43
CA ALA A 228 -59.13 -33.74 -24.82
C ALA A 228 -59.61 -35.18 -25.09
N VAL A 229 -59.56 -36.07 -24.09
CA VAL A 229 -60.07 -37.46 -24.17
C VAL A 229 -61.08 -37.70 -23.04
N GLY A 230 -62.18 -36.94 -23.06
CA GLY A 230 -63.36 -37.13 -22.21
C GLY A 230 -64.62 -37.33 -23.05
#